data_AF-A0ABD0XCG9-F1
#
_entry.id   AF-A0ABD0XCG9-F1
#
_cell.length_a   1.000
_cell.length_b   1.000
_cell.length_c   1.000
_cell.angle_alpha   90.00
_cell.angle_beta   90.00
_cell.angle_gamma   90.00
#
_symmetry.space_group_name_H-M   'P 1'
#
loop_
_entity.id
_entity.type
_entity.pdbx_description
1 polymer ?
#
loop_
_entity_poly.entity_id
_entity_poly.type
_entity_poly.pdbx_seq_one_letter_code
_entity_poly.pdbx_strand_id
1 'polypeptide(L)'
;MDDMQESSFITELSGEKLVAAEEARTATIEILKDALEKRFYGFPVSFSYTCTEPVDSYKFSCIPTEKILRDLLEKMEKIVFREDSDPEHINVFAYVYPEDYNNVVYLCEEFWSAKPYLCRDSKPGTLIHEVSHLLGTDDITYELLEVELFELHGTLLGKLDYIQDEDEVEKLHCLEVVAQVNANSLEYEFETFINHEKSYEDGRYTCCEETKKNSVCGERETGHYHLHERFEYKRKEMEERLQNPVQPPDAHRPWKYVKIKNSVCRNSYSHHP
;
A
#
# COMPACT_ATOMS: atom_id res chain seq x y z
N MET A 1 5.57 -32.32 -21.75
CA MET A 1 5.98 -32.65 -20.37
C MET A 1 7.35 -32.02 -20.25
N ASP A 2 7.37 -30.71 -20.12
CA ASP A 2 8.59 -29.98 -19.76
C ASP A 2 8.66 -30.03 -18.24
N ASP A 3 9.73 -30.64 -17.74
CA ASP A 3 10.11 -30.60 -16.33
C ASP A 3 10.42 -29.15 -15.99
N MET A 4 9.55 -28.52 -15.20
CA MET A 4 9.77 -27.19 -14.61
C MET A 4 10.98 -27.28 -13.66
N GLN A 5 12.15 -26.82 -14.11
CA GLN A 5 13.28 -26.60 -13.21
C GLN A 5 12.99 -25.36 -12.36
N GLU A 6 12.64 -25.56 -11.08
CA GLU A 6 12.73 -24.51 -10.08
C GLU A 6 14.12 -23.85 -10.16
N SER A 7 14.15 -22.51 -10.25
CA SER A 7 15.40 -21.74 -10.27
C SER A 7 16.31 -22.18 -9.14
N SER A 8 17.57 -22.48 -9.44
CA SER A 8 18.56 -22.95 -8.45
C SER A 8 18.84 -21.94 -7.33
N PHE A 9 18.35 -20.71 -7.47
CA PHE A 9 18.52 -19.62 -6.51
C PHE A 9 17.39 -19.53 -5.48
N ILE A 10 16.28 -20.25 -5.70
CA ILE A 10 15.11 -20.24 -4.83
C ILE A 10 15.21 -21.38 -3.81
N THR A 11 15.10 -21.06 -2.52
CA THR A 11 15.25 -22.04 -1.45
C THR A 11 14.24 -21.83 -0.32
N GLU A 12 14.00 -22.88 0.47
CA GLU A 12 13.24 -22.78 1.73
C GLU A 12 14.04 -22.00 2.77
N LEU A 13 13.36 -21.11 3.48
CA LEU A 13 13.99 -20.42 4.61
C LEU A 13 14.36 -21.40 5.71
N SER A 14 15.53 -21.19 6.30
CA SER A 14 15.98 -21.91 7.48
C SER A 14 16.83 -21.01 8.39
N GLY A 15 17.04 -21.45 9.63
CA GLY A 15 17.90 -20.76 10.59
C GLY A 15 17.50 -19.31 10.85
N GLU A 16 18.47 -18.40 10.84
CA GLU A 16 18.29 -16.98 11.18
C GLU A 16 17.35 -16.25 10.22
N LYS A 17 17.35 -16.60 8.92
CA LYS A 17 16.46 -15.95 7.93
C LYS A 17 15.00 -16.31 8.15
N LEU A 18 14.71 -17.56 8.51
CA LEU A 18 13.36 -17.98 8.88
C LEU A 18 12.88 -17.20 10.10
N VAL A 19 13.70 -17.10 11.15
CA VAL A 19 13.38 -16.34 12.36
C VAL A 19 13.12 -14.86 12.02
N ALA A 20 14.00 -14.24 11.24
CA ALA A 20 13.85 -12.83 10.86
C ALA A 20 12.59 -12.56 10.01
N ALA A 21 12.23 -13.48 9.10
CA ALA A 21 11.02 -13.35 8.30
C ALA A 21 9.74 -13.50 9.15
N GLU A 22 9.72 -14.45 10.10
CA GLU A 22 8.59 -14.63 11.02
C GLU A 22 8.46 -13.49 12.04
N GLU A 23 9.57 -12.92 12.50
CA GLU A 23 9.57 -11.70 13.32
C GLU A 23 8.99 -10.51 12.54
N ALA A 24 9.37 -10.35 11.27
CA ALA A 24 8.81 -9.32 10.39
C ALA A 24 7.30 -9.53 10.16
N ARG A 25 6.87 -10.77 9.93
CA ARG A 25 5.44 -11.13 9.82
C ARG A 25 4.69 -10.74 11.10
N THR A 26 5.21 -11.12 12.25
CA THR A 26 4.60 -10.83 13.56
C THR A 26 4.47 -9.32 13.78
N ALA A 27 5.54 -8.56 13.55
CA ALA A 27 5.52 -7.10 13.64
C ALA A 27 4.48 -6.48 12.71
N THR A 28 4.37 -6.98 11.47
CA THR A 28 3.38 -6.51 10.49
C THR A 28 1.95 -6.77 10.97
N ILE A 29 1.67 -7.96 11.49
CA ILE A 29 0.35 -8.32 12.04
C ILE A 29 -0.01 -7.41 13.22
N GLU A 30 0.94 -7.10 14.11
CA GLU A 30 0.73 -6.19 15.25
C GLU A 30 0.40 -4.78 14.77
N ILE A 31 1.14 -4.25 13.79
CA ILE A 31 0.91 -2.94 13.17
C ILE A 31 -0.49 -2.86 12.55
N LEU A 32 -0.88 -3.86 11.76
CA LEU A 32 -2.19 -3.90 11.10
C LEU A 32 -3.35 -3.99 12.11
N LYS A 33 -3.18 -4.78 13.18
CA LYS A 33 -4.17 -4.87 14.28
C LYS A 33 -4.32 -3.53 14.99
N ASP A 34 -3.21 -2.86 15.28
CA ASP A 34 -3.22 -1.57 15.95
C ASP A 34 -3.84 -0.47 15.07
N ALA A 35 -3.58 -0.49 13.76
CA ALA A 35 -4.24 0.39 12.80
C ALA A 35 -5.77 0.18 12.75
N LEU A 36 -6.23 -1.08 12.80
CA LEU A 36 -7.65 -1.40 12.92
C LEU A 36 -8.26 -0.92 14.25
N GLU A 37 -7.56 -1.13 15.36
CA GLU A 37 -8.01 -0.71 16.71
C GLU A 37 -8.17 0.82 16.78
N LYS A 38 -7.21 1.56 16.22
CA LYS A 38 -7.19 3.02 16.18
C LYS A 38 -7.99 3.62 15.02
N ARG A 39 -8.61 2.79 14.20
CA ARG A 39 -9.48 3.18 13.07
C ARG A 39 -8.77 3.99 11.99
N PHE A 40 -7.52 3.64 11.68
CA PHE A 40 -6.77 4.15 10.53
C PHE A 40 -7.26 3.50 9.22
N TYR A 41 -8.54 3.68 8.91
CA TYR A 41 -9.19 3.23 7.69
C TYR A 41 -10.44 4.06 7.41
N GLY A 42 -10.86 4.10 6.14
CA GLY A 42 -12.05 4.80 5.71
C GLY A 42 -12.64 4.20 4.44
N PHE A 43 -13.51 4.96 3.79
CA PHE A 43 -13.97 4.60 2.45
C PHE A 43 -13.08 5.31 1.42
N PRO A 44 -12.68 4.64 0.32
CA PRO A 44 -12.00 5.31 -0.76
C PRO A 44 -13.02 6.24 -1.42
N VAL A 45 -12.72 7.54 -1.39
CA VAL A 45 -13.67 8.56 -1.84
C VAL A 45 -13.29 8.98 -3.26
N SER A 46 -13.96 8.45 -4.28
CA SER A 46 -13.98 9.12 -5.59
C SER A 46 -15.02 10.24 -5.53
N PHE A 47 -14.63 11.51 -5.60
CA PHE A 47 -15.59 12.62 -5.57
C PHE A 47 -15.28 13.69 -6.61
N SER A 48 -16.26 13.99 -7.45
CA SER A 48 -16.35 15.28 -8.13
C SER A 48 -16.89 16.33 -7.16
N TYR A 49 -16.21 17.48 -7.05
CA TYR A 49 -16.75 18.65 -6.36
C TYR A 49 -16.50 19.91 -7.17
N THR A 50 -17.41 20.87 -7.02
CA THR A 50 -17.28 22.22 -7.54
C THR A 50 -16.86 23.09 -6.38
N CYS A 51 -15.65 23.63 -6.41
CA CYS A 51 -15.13 24.46 -5.32
C CYS A 51 -15.60 25.92 -5.50
N THR A 52 -16.33 26.46 -4.51
CA THR A 52 -16.55 27.91 -4.38
C THR A 52 -16.05 28.47 -3.03
N GLU A 53 -15.59 27.61 -2.11
CA GLU A 53 -15.11 27.98 -0.77
C GLU A 53 -13.86 27.17 -0.38
N PRO A 54 -12.93 27.73 0.42
CA PRO A 54 -11.70 27.04 0.79
C PRO A 54 -11.97 25.84 1.70
N VAL A 55 -11.39 24.69 1.37
CA VAL A 55 -11.45 23.46 2.18
C VAL A 55 -10.12 23.26 2.90
N ASP A 56 -10.16 22.69 4.11
CA ASP A 56 -8.97 22.26 4.86
C ASP A 56 -8.06 21.38 3.99
N SER A 57 -6.73 21.59 4.07
CA SER A 57 -5.74 20.76 3.38
C SER A 57 -5.43 19.49 4.20
N TYR A 58 -5.33 18.35 3.51
CA TYR A 58 -4.96 17.06 4.10
C TYR A 58 -3.78 16.46 3.34
N LYS A 59 -2.83 15.84 4.05
CA LYS A 59 -1.74 15.06 3.42
C LYS A 59 -1.89 13.59 3.76
N PHE A 60 -1.94 12.73 2.75
CA PHE A 60 -2.01 11.28 2.90
C PHE A 60 -1.39 10.59 1.69
N SER A 61 -1.31 9.26 1.68
CA SER A 61 -0.91 8.46 0.51
C SER A 61 -2.05 7.62 0.00
N CYS A 62 -2.85 7.09 0.93
CA CYS A 62 -4.11 6.42 0.61
C CYS A 62 -5.05 6.43 1.81
N ILE A 63 -6.30 6.06 1.55
CA ILE A 63 -7.29 5.72 2.58
C ILE A 63 -7.49 4.19 2.47
N PRO A 64 -6.85 3.36 3.31
CA PRO A 64 -7.12 1.94 3.32
C PRO A 64 -8.55 1.71 3.80
N THR A 65 -9.19 0.70 3.26
CA THR A 65 -10.51 0.26 3.74
C THR A 65 -10.38 -0.65 4.94
N GLU A 66 -11.41 -0.76 5.77
CA GLU A 66 -11.42 -1.76 6.83
C GLU A 66 -11.25 -3.17 6.26
N LYS A 67 -11.87 -3.43 5.10
CA LYS A 67 -11.80 -4.71 4.40
C LYS A 67 -10.36 -5.05 4.00
N ILE A 68 -9.62 -4.13 3.37
CA ILE A 68 -8.25 -4.42 2.91
C ILE A 68 -7.33 -4.72 4.10
N LEU A 69 -7.47 -4.01 5.23
CA LEU A 69 -6.68 -4.28 6.43
C LEU A 69 -6.99 -5.67 7.03
N ARG A 70 -8.26 -6.08 7.04
CA ARG A 70 -8.68 -7.41 7.50
C ARG A 70 -8.22 -8.52 6.55
N ASP A 71 -8.36 -8.30 5.25
CA ASP A 71 -7.89 -9.25 4.23
C ASP A 71 -6.37 -9.41 4.30
N LEU A 72 -5.61 -8.33 4.52
CA LEU A 72 -4.16 -8.37 4.73
C LEU A 72 -3.79 -9.21 5.94
N LEU A 73 -4.47 -9.02 7.07
CA LEU A 73 -4.26 -9.85 8.27
C LEU A 73 -4.50 -11.33 7.98
N GLU A 74 -5.62 -11.67 7.33
CA GLU A 74 -5.93 -13.05 6.97
C GLU A 74 -4.89 -13.64 6.01
N LYS A 75 -4.43 -12.85 5.05
CA LYS A 75 -3.45 -13.28 4.04
C LYS A 75 -2.07 -13.47 4.67
N MET A 76 -1.66 -12.60 5.58
CA MET A 76 -0.37 -12.64 6.29
C MET A 76 -0.19 -13.93 7.10
N GLU A 77 -1.27 -14.53 7.59
CA GLU A 77 -1.26 -15.82 8.28
C GLU A 77 -1.10 -17.03 7.33
N LYS A 78 -1.35 -16.82 6.03
CA LYS A 78 -1.35 -17.88 5.00
C LYS A 78 -0.13 -17.85 4.09
N ILE A 79 0.63 -16.76 4.07
CA ILE A 79 1.78 -16.64 3.18
C ILE A 79 2.89 -17.63 3.57
N VAL A 80 3.64 -18.07 2.56
CA VAL A 80 4.85 -18.87 2.73
C VAL A 80 6.03 -18.06 2.25
N PHE A 81 7.11 -18.02 3.04
CA PHE A 81 8.32 -17.33 2.62
C PHE A 81 9.28 -18.27 1.88
N ARG A 82 9.85 -17.79 0.79
CA ARG A 82 10.98 -18.40 0.08
C ARG A 82 12.11 -17.38 0.02
N GLU A 83 13.35 -17.85 0.08
CA GLU A 83 14.48 -17.00 -0.26
C GLU A 83 14.72 -17.07 -1.76
N ASP A 84 14.98 -15.91 -2.36
CA ASP A 84 15.57 -15.80 -3.69
C ASP A 84 16.93 -15.09 -3.56
N SER A 85 17.98 -15.82 -3.93
CA SER A 85 19.38 -15.36 -3.86
C SER A 85 19.98 -15.05 -5.23
N ASP A 86 19.14 -14.89 -6.26
CA ASP A 86 19.58 -14.62 -7.62
C ASP A 86 20.37 -13.30 -7.67
N PRO A 87 21.64 -13.33 -8.13
CA PRO A 87 22.45 -12.13 -8.24
C PRO A 87 21.91 -11.10 -9.24
N GLU A 88 20.93 -11.44 -10.07
CA GLU A 88 20.22 -10.48 -10.93
C GLU A 88 19.16 -9.65 -10.15
N HIS A 89 18.75 -10.10 -8.96
CA HIS A 89 17.83 -9.39 -8.06
C HIS A 89 18.53 -8.36 -7.16
N ILE A 90 19.56 -7.68 -7.68
CA ILE A 90 20.25 -6.60 -6.95
C ILE A 90 19.27 -5.47 -6.66
N ASN A 91 19.26 -4.97 -5.42
CA ASN A 91 18.35 -3.93 -4.93
C ASN A 91 16.88 -4.37 -4.81
N VAL A 92 16.55 -5.65 -4.97
CA VAL A 92 15.19 -6.15 -4.76
C VAL A 92 15.00 -6.50 -3.29
N PHE A 93 13.88 -6.04 -2.72
CA PHE A 93 13.46 -6.43 -1.37
C PHE A 93 12.74 -7.76 -1.43
N ALA A 94 11.65 -7.81 -2.18
CA ALA A 94 10.82 -8.98 -2.30
C ALA A 94 10.02 -8.91 -3.61
N TYR A 95 9.34 -10.00 -3.91
CA TYR A 95 8.38 -10.05 -5.00
C TYR A 95 7.33 -11.15 -4.75
N VAL A 96 6.22 -11.04 -5.47
CA VAL A 96 5.14 -12.05 -5.49
C VAL A 96 4.64 -12.33 -6.91
N TYR A 97 4.01 -13.48 -7.07
CA TYR A 97 3.17 -13.82 -8.22
C TYR A 97 1.72 -13.92 -7.74
N PRO A 98 0.88 -12.88 -7.90
CA PRO A 98 -0.49 -12.89 -7.38
C PRO A 98 -1.38 -13.97 -8.00
N GLU A 99 -1.06 -14.39 -9.21
CA GLU A 99 -1.79 -15.44 -9.93
C GLU A 99 -1.44 -16.86 -9.45
N ASP A 100 -0.28 -17.03 -8.81
CA ASP A 100 0.11 -18.29 -8.19
C ASP A 100 -0.63 -18.44 -6.86
N TYR A 101 -1.65 -19.29 -6.85
CA TYR A 101 -2.49 -19.64 -5.68
C TYR A 101 -1.72 -20.14 -4.43
N ASN A 102 -0.39 -20.20 -4.50
CA ASN A 102 0.51 -20.72 -3.47
C ASN A 102 0.81 -19.71 -2.34
N ASN A 103 0.39 -18.44 -2.47
CA ASN A 103 0.63 -17.38 -1.47
C ASN A 103 2.11 -17.24 -1.07
N VAL A 104 3.03 -17.40 -2.03
CA VAL A 104 4.47 -17.34 -1.77
C VAL A 104 4.96 -15.90 -1.88
N VAL A 105 5.71 -15.46 -0.87
CA VAL A 105 6.48 -14.22 -0.90
C VAL A 105 7.96 -14.57 -1.00
N TYR A 106 8.63 -14.11 -2.05
CA TYR A 106 10.04 -14.34 -2.30
C TYR A 106 10.84 -13.17 -1.73
N LEU A 107 11.73 -13.46 -0.78
CA LEU A 107 12.53 -12.47 -0.06
C LEU A 107 13.95 -12.45 -0.62
N CYS A 108 14.40 -11.28 -1.04
CA CYS A 108 15.69 -11.04 -1.69
C CYS A 108 16.69 -10.34 -0.74
N GLU A 109 17.89 -10.03 -1.26
CA GLU A 109 19.02 -9.54 -0.46
C GLU A 109 18.71 -8.24 0.35
N GLU A 110 17.98 -7.28 -0.24
CA GLU A 110 17.69 -6.02 0.45
C GLU A 110 16.74 -6.20 1.64
N PHE A 111 15.81 -7.16 1.58
CA PHE A 111 14.90 -7.43 2.69
C PHE A 111 15.67 -7.83 3.95
N TRP A 112 16.72 -8.64 3.81
CA TRP A 112 17.53 -9.06 4.94
C TRP A 112 18.23 -7.87 5.63
N SER A 113 18.68 -6.90 4.83
CA SER A 113 19.33 -5.67 5.31
C SER A 113 18.37 -4.59 5.81
N ALA A 114 17.07 -4.71 5.51
CA ALA A 114 16.04 -3.76 5.89
C ALA A 114 15.83 -3.69 7.41
N LYS A 115 15.31 -2.55 7.91
CA LYS A 115 15.03 -2.40 9.35
C LYS A 115 13.86 -3.31 9.79
N PRO A 116 13.92 -3.91 11.00
CA PRO A 116 12.88 -4.83 11.47
C PRO A 116 11.63 -4.13 12.04
N TYR A 117 11.67 -2.81 12.21
CA TYR A 117 10.57 -1.99 12.72
C TYR A 117 10.08 -1.05 11.61
N LEU A 118 8.82 -0.60 11.72
CA LEU A 118 8.18 0.25 10.72
C LEU A 118 8.94 1.56 10.54
N CYS A 119 9.49 1.75 9.35
CA CYS A 119 10.08 2.98 8.85
C CYS A 119 10.17 2.86 7.33
N ARG A 120 10.63 3.88 6.62
CA ARG A 120 10.79 3.82 5.17
C ARG A 120 11.60 2.59 4.71
N ASP A 121 11.07 1.86 3.73
CA ASP A 121 11.63 0.64 3.12
C ASP A 121 12.02 -0.41 4.18
N SER A 122 11.13 -0.63 5.14
CA SER A 122 11.33 -1.58 6.26
C SER A 122 10.85 -2.99 5.92
N LYS A 123 11.23 -3.98 6.73
CA LYS A 123 10.69 -5.34 6.61
C LYS A 123 9.15 -5.35 6.74
N PRO A 124 8.53 -4.70 7.76
CA PRO A 124 7.06 -4.66 7.84
C PRO A 124 6.40 -3.92 6.68
N GLY A 125 6.95 -2.78 6.23
CA GLY A 125 6.43 -2.06 5.07
C GLY A 125 6.49 -2.88 3.79
N THR A 126 7.60 -3.57 3.55
CA THR A 126 7.74 -4.51 2.42
C THR A 126 6.67 -5.61 2.48
N LEU A 127 6.39 -6.18 3.66
CA LEU A 127 5.35 -7.21 3.76
C LEU A 127 3.95 -6.64 3.53
N ILE A 128 3.64 -5.43 4.00
CA ILE A 128 2.38 -4.75 3.68
C ILE A 128 2.24 -4.56 2.16
N HIS A 129 3.31 -4.13 1.51
CA HIS A 129 3.40 -3.95 0.06
C HIS A 129 3.10 -5.25 -0.69
N GLU A 130 3.95 -6.26 -0.53
CA GLU A 130 3.91 -7.50 -1.32
C GLU A 130 2.64 -8.32 -1.06
N VAL A 131 2.18 -8.38 0.19
CA VAL A 131 0.97 -9.15 0.52
C VAL A 131 -0.28 -8.47 -0.01
N SER A 132 -0.27 -7.14 -0.18
CA SER A 132 -1.38 -6.44 -0.82
C SER A 132 -1.54 -6.85 -2.29
N HIS A 133 -0.45 -7.12 -3.01
CA HIS A 133 -0.54 -7.63 -4.40
C HIS A 133 -1.26 -8.97 -4.48
N LEU A 134 -1.08 -9.84 -3.47
CA LEU A 134 -1.81 -11.11 -3.39
C LEU A 134 -3.32 -10.94 -3.13
N LEU A 135 -3.78 -9.71 -2.86
CA LEU A 135 -5.19 -9.31 -2.75
C LEU A 135 -5.69 -8.57 -4.00
N GLY A 136 -4.84 -8.42 -5.02
CA GLY A 136 -5.17 -7.77 -6.29
C GLY A 136 -4.98 -6.25 -6.29
N THR A 137 -4.12 -5.70 -5.44
CA THR A 137 -3.68 -4.30 -5.59
C THR A 137 -2.71 -4.20 -6.77
N ASP A 138 -2.93 -3.21 -7.64
CA ASP A 138 -1.98 -2.83 -8.68
C ASP A 138 -0.90 -1.90 -8.14
N ASP A 139 0.16 -1.67 -8.92
CA ASP A 139 1.14 -0.62 -8.67
C ASP A 139 1.01 0.50 -9.70
N ILE A 140 0.59 1.67 -9.22
CA ILE A 140 0.32 2.80 -10.12
C ILE A 140 1.39 3.89 -10.01
N THR A 141 1.92 4.24 -8.80
CA THR A 141 3.20 4.98 -8.52
C THR A 141 3.29 5.48 -7.06
N TYR A 142 4.43 6.12 -6.69
CA TYR A 142 4.85 6.62 -5.36
C TYR A 142 4.55 8.12 -5.12
N GLU A 143 3.53 8.70 -5.74
CA GLU A 143 3.33 10.16 -5.63
C GLU A 143 2.57 10.53 -4.35
N LEU A 144 3.24 11.32 -3.52
CA LEU A 144 2.76 11.85 -2.23
C LEU A 144 1.51 12.70 -2.48
N LEU A 145 0.39 12.40 -1.81
CA LEU A 145 -0.84 13.17 -1.96
C LEU A 145 -0.82 14.34 -0.98
N GLU A 146 -0.64 15.54 -1.51
CA GLU A 146 -0.85 16.80 -0.79
C GLU A 146 -2.10 17.45 -1.37
N VAL A 147 -3.19 17.47 -0.59
CA VAL A 147 -4.39 18.23 -0.95
C VAL A 147 -4.13 19.69 -0.55
N GLU A 148 -3.45 20.46 -1.39
CA GLU A 148 -3.40 21.91 -1.28
C GLU A 148 -4.46 22.52 -2.19
N LEU A 149 -5.51 23.09 -1.58
CA LEU A 149 -6.59 23.72 -2.31
C LEU A 149 -6.38 25.22 -2.42
N PHE A 150 -5.50 25.70 -3.30
CA PHE A 150 -5.53 27.08 -3.79
C PHE A 150 -4.98 27.24 -5.21
N GLU A 151 -5.62 28.18 -5.92
CA GLU A 151 -5.45 28.67 -7.28
C GLU A 151 -4.09 28.38 -7.98
N LEU A 152 -4.18 27.70 -9.13
CA LEU A 152 -3.13 27.40 -10.10
C LEU A 152 -2.13 26.27 -9.74
N HIS A 153 -2.39 25.09 -10.37
CA HIS A 153 -1.54 23.91 -10.64
C HIS A 153 -1.78 22.66 -9.75
N GLY A 154 -2.31 21.59 -10.37
CA GLY A 154 -2.58 20.25 -9.78
C GLY A 154 -1.33 19.41 -9.49
N THR A 155 -1.38 18.19 -8.93
CA THR A 155 -2.17 17.01 -9.35
C THR A 155 -2.20 15.93 -8.24
N LEU A 156 -3.29 15.17 -8.12
CA LEU A 156 -3.43 13.90 -7.38
C LEU A 156 -3.68 12.75 -8.38
N LEU A 157 -3.08 11.57 -8.18
CA LEU A 157 -3.21 10.44 -9.10
C LEU A 157 -4.55 9.69 -8.92
N GLY A 158 -5.58 10.26 -9.54
CA GLY A 158 -6.46 9.55 -10.46
C GLY A 158 -6.25 10.10 -11.87
N LYS A 159 -6.84 9.48 -12.89
CA LYS A 159 -6.86 10.06 -14.23
C LYS A 159 -7.56 11.43 -14.15
N LEU A 160 -6.79 12.51 -14.24
CA LEU A 160 -7.30 13.87 -14.23
C LEU A 160 -7.88 14.16 -15.62
N ASP A 161 -9.17 13.85 -15.81
CA ASP A 161 -9.89 14.25 -17.02
C ASP A 161 -10.51 15.63 -16.75
N TYR A 162 -10.00 16.66 -17.44
CA TYR A 162 -10.68 17.95 -17.51
C TYR A 162 -11.95 17.77 -18.33
N ILE A 163 -13.12 17.94 -17.70
CA ILE A 163 -14.38 18.10 -18.44
C ILE A 163 -14.60 19.60 -18.54
N GLN A 164 -14.38 20.14 -19.74
CA GLN A 164 -14.84 21.48 -20.07
C GLN A 164 -16.34 21.34 -20.36
N ASP A 165 -17.17 21.96 -19.52
CA ASP A 165 -18.60 22.06 -19.82
C ASP A 165 -18.75 23.03 -21.01
N GLU A 166 -19.34 22.57 -22.12
CA GLU A 166 -19.49 23.40 -23.33
C GLU A 166 -20.48 24.57 -23.11
N ASP A 167 -21.25 24.56 -22.01
CA ASP A 167 -22.33 25.50 -21.75
C ASP A 167 -22.04 26.56 -20.64
N GLU A 168 -20.97 26.43 -19.81
CA GLU A 168 -20.64 27.41 -18.75
C GLU A 168 -19.16 27.84 -18.75
N VAL A 169 -18.87 29.00 -19.37
CA VAL A 169 -17.52 29.54 -19.62
C VAL A 169 -16.75 29.99 -18.36
N GLU A 170 -17.36 30.00 -17.17
CA GLU A 170 -16.75 30.58 -15.95
C GLU A 170 -16.61 29.62 -14.75
N LYS A 171 -16.99 28.34 -14.85
CA LYS A 171 -16.77 27.37 -13.76
C LYS A 171 -15.80 26.28 -14.17
N LEU A 172 -14.64 26.21 -13.50
CA LEU A 172 -13.81 25.02 -13.55
C LEU A 172 -14.53 23.89 -12.81
N HIS A 173 -14.79 22.80 -13.51
CA HIS A 173 -15.26 21.56 -12.90
C HIS A 173 -14.05 20.65 -12.64
N CYS A 174 -13.74 20.38 -11.37
CA CYS A 174 -12.76 19.37 -11.01
C CYS A 174 -13.47 18.01 -10.88
N LEU A 175 -13.19 17.11 -11.83
CA LEU A 175 -13.52 15.70 -11.70
C LEU A 175 -12.34 15.01 -11.01
N GLU A 176 -12.48 14.73 -9.72
CA GLU A 176 -11.44 14.04 -8.96
C GLU A 176 -11.85 12.59 -8.68
N VAL A 177 -10.99 11.66 -9.10
CA VAL A 177 -11.21 10.23 -8.92
C VAL A 177 -10.09 9.72 -8.01
N VAL A 178 -10.34 9.58 -6.71
CA VAL A 178 -9.42 8.80 -5.86
C VAL A 178 -9.60 7.34 -6.25
N ALA A 179 -8.62 6.83 -7.01
CA ALA A 179 -8.58 5.45 -7.44
C ALA A 179 -7.96 4.56 -6.34
N GLN A 180 -8.23 3.27 -6.51
CA GLN A 180 -7.94 2.09 -5.69
C GLN A 180 -6.62 2.16 -4.89
N VAL A 181 -6.67 1.65 -3.65
CA VAL A 181 -5.47 1.42 -2.81
C VAL A 181 -4.46 0.60 -3.63
N ASN A 182 -3.33 1.23 -3.98
CA ASN A 182 -2.20 0.56 -4.64
C ASN A 182 -1.15 0.17 -3.59
N ALA A 183 -0.32 -0.84 -3.87
CA ALA A 183 0.61 -1.40 -2.88
C ALA A 183 1.62 -0.37 -2.34
N ASN A 184 2.19 0.45 -3.24
CA ASN A 184 3.11 1.54 -2.88
C ASN A 184 2.46 2.57 -1.94
N SER A 185 1.28 3.08 -2.28
CA SER A 185 0.57 4.07 -1.48
C SER A 185 0.15 3.52 -0.12
N LEU A 186 -0.15 2.22 -0.04
CA LEU A 186 -0.49 1.56 1.23
C LEU A 186 0.72 1.43 2.14
N GLU A 187 1.82 0.89 1.63
CA GLU A 187 3.11 0.84 2.35
C GLU A 187 3.51 2.23 2.85
N TYR A 188 3.47 3.22 1.96
CA TYR A 188 3.92 4.57 2.28
C TYR A 188 3.04 5.25 3.33
N GLU A 189 1.71 5.05 3.28
CA GLU A 189 0.80 5.51 4.34
C GLU A 189 1.27 5.01 5.72
N PHE A 190 1.57 3.71 5.83
CA PHE A 190 2.04 3.08 7.06
C PHE A 190 3.44 3.54 7.46
N GLU A 191 4.37 3.68 6.53
CA GLU A 191 5.76 4.02 6.84
C GLU A 191 5.96 5.49 7.21
N THR A 192 5.10 6.40 6.72
CA THR A 192 5.25 7.85 6.93
C THR A 192 4.09 8.51 7.66
N PHE A 193 2.87 8.39 7.15
CA PHE A 193 1.75 9.23 7.58
C PHE A 193 1.20 8.82 8.93
N ILE A 194 1.00 7.52 9.14
CA ILE A 194 0.47 6.99 10.40
C ILE A 194 1.56 6.43 11.32
N ASN A 195 2.82 6.43 10.89
CA ASN A 195 3.94 5.97 11.73
C ASN A 195 4.27 6.96 12.84
N HIS A 196 5.01 6.52 13.86
CA HIS A 196 5.59 7.39 14.87
C HIS A 196 6.69 8.29 14.28
N GLU A 197 6.67 9.57 14.63
CA GLU A 197 7.68 10.54 14.15
C GLU A 197 9.03 10.39 14.87
N LYS A 198 8.99 9.96 16.14
CA LYS A 198 10.17 9.81 16.99
C LYS A 198 10.46 8.35 17.32
N SER A 199 11.68 8.10 17.76
CA SER A 199 12.20 6.78 18.12
C SER A 199 11.45 6.13 19.30
N TYR A 200 11.49 4.80 19.30
CA TYR A 200 11.09 3.95 20.42
C TYR A 200 12.28 3.74 21.37
N GLU A 201 12.22 4.34 22.54
CA GLU A 201 13.29 4.37 23.54
C GLU A 201 12.71 4.10 24.93
N ASP A 202 13.45 3.39 25.78
CA ASP A 202 13.04 3.06 27.16
C ASP A 202 11.63 2.41 27.27
N GLY A 203 11.25 1.62 26.26
CA GLY A 203 9.97 0.90 26.25
C GLY A 203 8.76 1.73 25.80
N ARG A 204 8.97 2.89 25.15
CA ARG A 204 7.88 3.70 24.59
C ARG A 204 8.34 4.59 23.43
N TYR A 205 7.39 5.06 22.63
CA TYR A 205 7.62 6.11 21.66
C TYR A 205 7.70 7.48 22.32
N THR A 206 8.72 8.26 21.98
CA THR A 206 8.92 9.60 22.58
C THR A 206 8.02 10.70 21.98
N CYS A 207 7.22 10.36 20.96
CA CYS A 207 6.24 11.28 20.37
C CYS A 207 4.88 11.26 21.10
N CYS A 208 4.41 10.09 21.52
CA CYS A 208 3.05 9.90 22.07
C CYS A 208 2.97 8.98 23.30
N GLU A 209 4.11 8.55 23.85
CA GLU A 209 4.22 7.63 25.00
C GLU A 209 3.65 6.21 24.78
N GLU A 210 3.28 5.86 23.55
CA GLU A 210 2.83 4.52 23.18
C GLU A 210 3.86 3.46 23.53
N THR A 211 3.41 2.38 24.18
CA THR A 211 4.27 1.29 24.69
C THR A 211 4.23 0.06 23.78
N LYS A 212 3.27 -0.02 22.86
CA LYS A 212 3.27 -1.05 21.82
C LYS A 212 4.35 -0.72 20.79
N LYS A 213 5.43 -1.52 20.74
CA LYS A 213 6.57 -1.30 19.83
C LYS A 213 6.21 -1.37 18.34
N ASN A 214 5.30 -2.27 17.95
CA ASN A 214 4.88 -2.43 16.56
C ASN A 214 3.46 -1.86 16.42
N SER A 215 3.38 -0.53 16.36
CA SER A 215 2.11 0.21 16.39
C SER A 215 2.15 1.41 15.45
N VAL A 216 0.96 1.95 15.16
CA VAL A 216 0.81 3.24 14.47
C VAL A 216 0.60 4.35 15.50
N CYS A 217 0.96 5.57 15.17
CA CYS A 217 0.91 6.70 16.10
C CYS A 217 -0.50 7.27 16.18
N GLY A 218 -1.13 7.17 17.35
CA GLY A 218 -2.49 7.67 17.59
C GLY A 218 -2.62 9.20 17.58
N GLU A 219 -1.51 9.93 17.67
CA GLU A 219 -1.48 11.40 17.62
C GLU A 219 -1.35 11.95 16.19
N ARG A 220 -1.37 11.08 15.17
CA ARG A 220 -1.37 11.51 13.76
C ARG A 220 -2.73 12.07 13.36
N GLU A 221 -2.71 13.04 12.45
CA GLU A 221 -3.94 13.57 11.88
C GLU A 221 -4.69 12.48 11.10
N THR A 222 -5.95 12.25 11.46
CA THR A 222 -6.82 11.21 10.89
C THR A 222 -7.97 11.78 10.06
N GLY A 223 -8.00 13.10 9.86
CA GLY A 223 -9.12 13.79 9.21
C GLY A 223 -9.43 13.25 7.81
N HIS A 224 -8.43 12.79 7.07
CA HIS A 224 -8.62 12.22 5.73
C HIS A 224 -9.43 10.91 5.74
N TYR A 225 -9.31 10.08 6.78
CA TYR A 225 -10.10 8.84 6.87
C TYR A 225 -11.60 9.11 7.04
N HIS A 226 -11.97 10.28 7.55
CA HIS A 226 -13.34 10.73 7.74
C HIS A 226 -13.89 11.55 6.58
N LEU A 227 -13.13 11.76 5.49
CA LEU A 227 -13.62 12.52 4.32
C LEU A 227 -14.92 11.96 3.75
N HIS A 228 -15.09 10.64 3.79
CA HIS A 228 -16.31 9.97 3.34
C HIS A 228 -17.55 10.39 4.15
N GLU A 229 -17.42 10.81 5.41
CA GLU A 229 -18.53 11.30 6.24
C GLU A 229 -19.05 12.63 5.72
N ARG A 230 -18.16 13.50 5.23
CA ARG A 230 -18.53 14.76 4.54
C ARG A 230 -19.32 14.48 3.24
N PHE A 231 -19.11 13.31 2.64
CA PHE A 231 -19.75 12.88 1.40
C PHE A 231 -20.71 11.70 1.60
N GLU A 232 -21.34 11.59 2.78
CA GLU A 232 -22.24 10.46 3.09
C GLU A 232 -23.36 10.28 2.05
N TYR A 233 -23.83 11.39 1.44
CA TYR A 233 -24.82 11.36 0.37
C TYR A 233 -24.38 10.61 -0.90
N LYS A 234 -23.06 10.42 -1.11
CA LYS A 234 -22.48 9.62 -2.20
C LYS A 234 -22.06 8.21 -1.77
N ARG A 235 -22.29 7.79 -0.51
CA ARG A 235 -21.80 6.50 0.03
C ARG A 235 -22.16 5.31 -0.87
N LYS A 236 -23.41 5.24 -1.33
CA LYS A 236 -23.88 4.14 -2.18
C LYS A 236 -23.13 4.06 -3.52
N GLU A 237 -22.86 5.21 -4.15
CA GLU A 237 -22.06 5.28 -5.38
C GLU A 237 -20.62 4.80 -5.13
N MET A 238 -20.03 5.20 -4.01
CA MET A 238 -18.68 4.77 -3.61
C MET A 238 -18.61 3.25 -3.39
N GLU A 239 -19.61 2.69 -2.69
CA GLU A 239 -19.74 1.25 -2.47
C GLU A 239 -19.93 0.46 -3.79
N GLU A 240 -20.75 0.96 -4.72
CA GLU A 240 -21.00 0.34 -6.02
C GLU A 240 -19.73 0.31 -6.91
N ARG A 241 -18.91 1.37 -6.86
CA ARG A 241 -17.62 1.42 -7.57
C ARG A 241 -16.59 0.46 -6.97
N LEU A 242 -16.55 0.32 -5.65
CA LEU A 242 -15.69 -0.66 -4.97
C LEU A 242 -16.03 -2.10 -5.35
N GLN A 243 -17.30 -2.40 -5.63
CA GLN A 243 -17.73 -3.73 -6.04
C GLN A 243 -17.43 -4.05 -7.51
N ASN A 244 -17.15 -3.03 -8.33
CA ASN A 244 -16.86 -3.17 -9.76
C ASN A 244 -15.53 -2.48 -10.11
N PRO A 245 -14.38 -3.00 -9.61
CA PRO A 245 -13.09 -2.45 -9.98
C PRO A 245 -12.90 -2.52 -11.50
N VAL A 246 -12.35 -1.44 -12.08
CA VAL A 246 -11.99 -1.41 -13.50
C VAL A 246 -10.97 -2.51 -13.73
N GLN A 247 -11.32 -3.53 -14.51
CA GLN A 247 -10.39 -4.62 -14.78
C GLN A 247 -9.21 -4.13 -15.61
N PRO A 248 -7.97 -4.52 -15.27
CA PRO A 248 -6.82 -4.17 -16.07
C PRO A 248 -6.93 -4.80 -17.47
N PRO A 249 -6.37 -4.17 -18.52
CA PRO A 249 -6.70 -4.50 -19.90
C PRO A 249 -6.21 -5.85 -20.43
N ASP A 250 -5.55 -6.71 -19.64
CA ASP A 250 -5.00 -7.98 -20.17
C ASP A 250 -4.76 -9.02 -19.05
N ALA A 251 -5.75 -9.88 -18.80
CA ALA A 251 -5.78 -10.88 -17.72
C ALA A 251 -5.27 -12.27 -18.14
N HIS A 252 -4.31 -12.36 -19.06
CA HIS A 252 -3.91 -13.63 -19.68
C HIS A 252 -2.43 -14.00 -19.57
N ARG A 253 -1.65 -13.39 -18.66
CA ARG A 253 -0.25 -13.78 -18.43
C ARG A 253 0.19 -13.60 -16.96
N PRO A 254 1.03 -14.51 -16.42
CA PRO A 254 1.53 -14.43 -15.06
C PRO A 254 2.41 -13.20 -14.86
N TRP A 255 1.94 -12.30 -14.00
CA TRP A 255 2.62 -11.06 -13.63
C TRP A 255 3.53 -11.24 -12.41
N LYS A 256 4.74 -10.67 -12.48
CA LYS A 256 5.70 -10.58 -11.36
C LYS A 256 5.78 -9.14 -10.87
N TYR A 257 5.41 -8.91 -9.62
CA TYR A 257 5.51 -7.62 -8.93
C TYR A 257 6.78 -7.61 -8.08
N VAL A 258 7.67 -6.64 -8.29
CA VAL A 258 9.01 -6.61 -7.70
C VAL A 258 9.28 -5.29 -6.97
N LYS A 259 9.37 -5.30 -5.64
CA LYS A 259 9.79 -4.15 -4.85
C LYS A 259 11.29 -3.92 -4.96
N ILE A 260 11.66 -2.78 -5.53
CA ILE A 260 13.04 -2.36 -5.73
C ILE A 260 13.35 -1.16 -4.84
N LYS A 261 14.53 -1.16 -4.23
CA LYS A 261 15.04 -0.06 -3.41
C LYS A 261 14.97 1.28 -4.13
N ASN A 262 14.40 2.28 -3.46
CA ASN A 262 14.27 3.65 -3.97
C ASN A 262 13.60 3.74 -5.36
N SER A 263 12.80 2.74 -5.73
CA SER A 263 12.08 2.72 -7.00
C SER A 263 10.63 2.34 -6.80
N VAL A 264 9.78 2.76 -7.72
CA VAL A 264 8.43 2.21 -7.83
C VAL A 264 8.56 0.72 -8.16
N CYS A 265 7.78 -0.12 -7.49
CA CYS A 265 7.67 -1.53 -7.83
C CYS A 265 7.39 -1.69 -9.34
N ARG A 266 8.07 -2.62 -9.99
CA ARG A 266 8.00 -2.81 -11.44
C ARG A 266 7.27 -4.09 -11.77
N ASN A 267 6.31 -4.00 -12.70
CA ASN A 267 5.83 -5.15 -13.44
C ASN A 267 6.97 -5.61 -14.35
N SER A 268 7.57 -6.74 -14.02
CA SER A 268 8.54 -7.38 -14.90
C SER A 268 7.88 -8.55 -15.60
N TYR A 269 8.00 -8.60 -16.93
CA TYR A 269 7.63 -9.79 -17.66
C TYR A 269 8.57 -10.92 -17.23
N SER A 270 8.08 -11.84 -16.42
CA SER A 270 8.78 -13.10 -16.27
C SER A 270 8.48 -13.91 -17.53
N HIS A 271 9.53 -14.29 -18.27
CA HIS A 271 9.46 -15.55 -18.99
C HIS A 271 9.50 -16.60 -17.88
N HIS A 272 8.33 -17.04 -17.41
CA HIS A 272 8.31 -18.29 -16.67
C HIS A 272 9.01 -19.34 -17.55
N PRO A 273 10.04 -20.04 -17.05
CA PRO A 273 10.38 -21.34 -17.58
C PRO A 273 9.23 -22.33 -17.36
#